data_AF-A0AA41BL97-F1
#
_entry.id   AF-A0AA41BL97-F1
#
_cell.length_a   1.000
_cell.length_b   1.000
_cell.length_c   1.000
_cell.angle_alpha   90.00
_cell.angle_beta   90.00
_cell.angle_gamma   90.00
#
_symmetry.space_group_name_H-M   'P 1'
#
loop_
_entity.id
_entity.type
_entity.pdbx_description
1 polymer ?
#
loop_
_entity_poly.entity_id
_entity_poly.type
_entity_poly.pdbx_seq_one_letter_code
_entity_poly.pdbx_strand_id
1 'polypeptide(L)'
;TTLSNAFIILDEAQNCTLAQLKMIMTRLGRNSRMCISGDSTQIDLDHGRSGLEKVVTLFKNTDQIGMVFFGKEDITRHPLVEVIVRKFEEL
;
A
#
# COMPACT_ATOMS: atom_id res chain seq x y z
N THR A 1 -0.55 -0.14 22.61
CA THR A 1 -1.62 0.89 22.59
C THR A 1 -2.34 0.82 21.26
N THR A 2 -3.67 0.98 21.24
CA THR A 2 -4.50 0.92 20.03
C THR A 2 -4.92 2.31 19.56
N LEU A 3 -5.26 2.43 18.27
CA LEU A 3 -5.77 3.63 17.61
C LEU A 3 -7.29 3.51 17.48
N SER A 4 -8.03 4.07 18.43
CA SER A 4 -9.51 4.00 18.48
C SER A 4 -10.14 5.31 17.99
N ASN A 5 -11.37 5.25 17.48
CA ASN A 5 -12.09 6.41 16.91
C ASN A 5 -11.32 7.12 15.79
N ALA A 6 -10.65 6.38 14.91
CA ALA A 6 -9.79 6.93 13.88
C ALA A 6 -9.98 6.27 12.51
N PHE A 7 -9.75 7.03 11.45
CA PHE A 7 -9.51 6.49 10.11
C PHE A 7 -8.01 6.56 9.84
N ILE A 8 -7.38 5.40 9.65
CA ILE A 8 -5.93 5.27 9.51
C ILE A 8 -5.62 4.99 8.05
N ILE A 9 -4.70 5.76 7.47
CA ILE A 9 -4.18 5.51 6.12
C ILE A 9 -2.69 5.21 6.27
N LEU A 10 -2.29 4.03 5.80
CA LEU A 10 -0.89 3.67 5.64
C LEU A 10 -0.59 3.69 4.14
N ASP A 11 0.16 4.69 3.73
CA ASP A 11 0.60 4.85 2.34
C ASP A 11 2.01 4.28 2.14
N GLU A 12 2.35 3.97 0.89
CA GLU A 12 3.64 3.39 0.50
C GLU A 12 4.00 2.12 1.29
N ALA A 13 3.00 1.27 1.56
CA ALA A 13 3.14 0.09 2.40
C ALA A 13 4.12 -0.96 1.83
N GLN A 14 4.48 -0.86 0.54
CA GLN A 14 5.54 -1.66 -0.05
C GLN A 14 6.90 -1.42 0.61
N ASN A 15 7.11 -0.23 1.20
CA ASN A 15 8.32 0.15 1.93
C ASN A 15 8.32 -0.30 3.40
N CYS A 16 7.34 -1.13 3.79
CA CYS A 16 7.29 -1.75 5.10
C CYS A 16 7.64 -3.24 5.02
N THR A 17 8.48 -3.70 5.95
CA THR A 17 8.66 -5.14 6.18
C THR A 17 7.38 -5.77 6.75
N LEU A 18 7.25 -7.10 6.63
CA LEU A 18 6.11 -7.82 7.21
C LEU A 18 5.96 -7.60 8.73
N ALA A 19 7.08 -7.46 9.45
CA ALA A 19 7.07 -7.20 10.89
C ALA A 19 6.49 -5.81 11.21
N GLN A 20 6.86 -4.78 10.43
CA GLN A 20 6.32 -3.43 10.57
C GLN A 20 4.83 -3.38 10.23
N LEU A 21 4.40 -4.04 9.14
CA LEU A 21 2.98 -4.13 8.80
C LEU A 21 2.17 -4.81 9.91
N LYS A 22 2.65 -5.95 10.44
CA LYS A 22 2.02 -6.62 11.59
C LYS A 22 1.92 -5.67 12.79
N MET A 23 2.99 -4.95 13.10
CA MET A 23 3.02 -4.01 14.22
C MET A 23 1.98 -2.90 14.04
N ILE A 24 1.79 -2.37 12.84
CA ILE A 24 0.82 -1.28 12.58
C ILE A 24 -0.61 -1.83 12.57
N MET A 25 -0.88 -2.90 11.81
CA MET A 25 -2.23 -3.48 11.66
C MET A 25 -2.82 -3.91 13.00
N THR A 26 -2.00 -4.44 13.91
CA THR A 26 -2.44 -4.86 15.25
C THR A 26 -2.73 -3.70 16.20
N ARG A 27 -2.46 -2.46 15.81
CA ARG A 27 -2.88 -1.27 16.57
C ARG A 27 -4.31 -0.83 16.26
N LEU A 28 -5.02 -1.43 15.30
CA LEU A 28 -6.40 -1.04 15.00
C LEU A 28 -7.30 -1.18 16.25
N GLY A 29 -7.89 -0.06 16.67
CA GLY A 29 -8.74 0.03 17.87
C GLY A 29 -10.24 -0.02 17.55
N ARG A 30 -11.07 0.19 18.59
CA ARG A 30 -12.53 0.22 18.44
C ARG A 30 -12.97 1.43 17.62
N ASN A 31 -14.06 1.27 16.87
CA ASN A 31 -14.64 2.32 16.04
C ASN A 31 -13.61 2.98 15.11
N SER A 32 -12.71 2.17 14.56
CA SER A 32 -11.68 2.60 13.64
C SER A 32 -11.72 1.81 12.35
N ARG A 33 -11.18 2.40 11.28
CA ARG A 33 -10.94 1.74 10.00
C ARG A 33 -9.50 1.99 9.57
N MET A 34 -8.94 1.08 8.79
CA MET A 34 -7.60 1.20 8.24
C MET A 34 -7.64 0.95 6.74
N CYS A 35 -7.04 1.84 5.97
CA CYS A 35 -6.75 1.67 4.55
C CYS A 35 -5.23 1.55 4.40
N ILE A 36 -4.78 0.56 3.65
CA ILE A 36 -3.36 0.33 3.36
C ILE A 36 -3.21 0.37 1.85
N SER A 37 -2.39 1.29 1.35
CA SER A 37 -2.05 1.45 -0.06
C SER A 37 -0.56 1.18 -0.29
N GLY A 38 -0.24 0.73 -1.50
CA GLY A 38 1.14 0.56 -1.95
C GLY A 38 1.21 -0.10 -3.32
N ASP A 39 2.36 0.05 -3.97
CA ASP A 39 2.67 -0.53 -5.28
C ASP A 39 3.82 -1.54 -5.14
N SER A 40 3.55 -2.82 -5.34
CA SER A 40 4.57 -3.87 -5.19
C SER A 40 5.69 -3.80 -6.23
N THR A 41 5.53 -3.01 -7.30
CA THR A 41 6.56 -2.81 -8.33
C THR A 41 7.54 -1.69 -8.01
N GLN A 42 7.21 -0.83 -7.03
CA GLN A 42 8.00 0.35 -6.65
C GLN A 42 8.52 0.22 -5.20
N ILE A 43 9.23 -0.86 -4.93
CA ILE A 43 9.80 -1.12 -3.60
C ILE A 43 11.06 -0.28 -3.42
N ASP A 44 11.03 0.61 -2.43
CA ASP A 44 12.14 1.43 -1.97
C ASP A 44 12.55 0.99 -0.56
N LEU A 45 13.24 -0.15 -0.49
CA LEU A 45 13.78 -0.71 0.74
C LEU A 45 15.29 -0.87 0.61
N ASP A 46 16.04 -0.15 1.43
CA ASP A 46 17.50 -0.32 1.52
C ASP A 46 17.87 -1.77 1.85
N HIS A 47 17.13 -2.40 2.77
CA HIS A 47 17.35 -3.76 3.24
C HIS A 47 16.04 -4.49 3.57
N GLY A 48 15.99 -5.79 3.27
CA GLY A 48 14.87 -6.67 3.59
C GLY A 48 13.94 -6.92 2.41
N ARG A 49 12.76 -7.50 2.68
CA ARG A 49 11.72 -7.73 1.67
C ARG A 49 10.45 -7.03 2.09
N SER A 50 9.77 -6.43 1.12
CA SER A 50 8.44 -5.87 1.31
C SER A 50 7.50 -6.90 1.96
N GLY A 51 6.72 -6.45 2.92
CA GLY A 51 5.65 -7.23 3.53
C GLY A 51 4.36 -7.21 2.73
N LEU A 52 4.21 -6.30 1.76
CA LEU A 52 2.92 -5.99 1.13
C LEU A 52 2.30 -7.20 0.42
N GLU A 53 3.04 -7.85 -0.49
CA GLU A 53 2.54 -9.02 -1.22
C GLU A 53 2.17 -10.18 -0.28
N LYS A 54 2.94 -10.35 0.80
CA LYS A 54 2.67 -11.36 1.83
C LYS A 54 1.38 -11.06 2.58
N VAL A 55 1.16 -9.79 2.97
CA VAL A 55 -0.08 -9.36 3.63
C VAL A 55 -1.28 -9.58 2.71
N VAL A 56 -1.19 -9.19 1.43
CA VAL A 56 -2.24 -9.44 0.45
C VAL A 56 -2.55 -10.93 0.33
N THR A 57 -1.52 -11.78 0.27
CA THR A 57 -1.72 -13.24 0.20
C THR A 57 -2.36 -13.79 1.48
N LEU A 58 -1.89 -13.35 2.65
CA LEU A 58 -2.36 -13.83 3.96
C LEU A 58 -3.84 -13.53 4.20
N PHE A 59 -4.32 -12.37 3.78
CA PHE A 59 -5.68 -11.91 4.07
C PHE A 59 -6.66 -12.07 2.91
N LYS A 60 -6.25 -12.69 1.79
CA LYS A 60 -7.04 -12.81 0.55
C LYS A 60 -8.48 -13.31 0.75
N ASN A 61 -8.69 -14.21 1.71
CA ASN A 61 -9.99 -14.84 1.99
C ASN A 61 -10.55 -14.42 3.37
N THR A 62 -10.23 -13.21 3.84
CA THR A 62 -10.73 -12.71 5.13
C THR A 62 -11.91 -11.78 4.90
N ASP A 63 -13.12 -12.20 5.29
CA ASP A 63 -14.38 -11.46 5.01
C ASP A 63 -14.39 -10.01 5.54
N GLN A 64 -13.61 -9.71 6.58
CA GLN A 64 -13.54 -8.37 7.17
C GLN A 64 -12.56 -7.43 6.45
N ILE A 65 -11.82 -7.91 5.44
CA ILE A 65 -10.78 -7.14 4.75
C ILE A 65 -11.12 -7.08 3.26
N GLY A 66 -11.43 -5.88 2.78
CA GLY A 66 -11.56 -5.62 1.35
C GLY A 66 -10.19 -5.45 0.70
N MET A 67 -10.06 -5.94 -0.53
CA MET A 67 -8.88 -5.72 -1.37
C MET A 67 -9.31 -5.07 -2.69
N VAL A 68 -8.60 -4.03 -3.08
CA VAL A 68 -8.80 -3.31 -4.34
C VAL A 68 -7.47 -3.31 -5.07
N PHE A 69 -7.47 -3.76 -6.32
CA PHE A 69 -6.31 -3.77 -7.19
C PHE A 69 -6.56 -2.81 -8.33
N PHE A 70 -5.66 -1.84 -8.50
CA PHE A 70 -5.71 -0.87 -9.58
C PHE A 70 -4.87 -1.36 -10.76
N GLY A 71 -5.42 -1.20 -11.96
CA GLY A 71 -4.73 -1.47 -13.22
C GLY A 71 -4.15 -0.20 -13.84
N LYS A 72 -3.63 -0.33 -15.07
CA LYS A 72 -3.12 0.82 -15.83
C LYS A 72 -4.26 1.75 -16.27
N GLU A 73 -5.43 1.19 -16.50
CA GLU A 73 -6.67 1.85 -16.89
C GLU A 73 -7.20 2.81 -15.82
N ASP A 74 -6.87 2.59 -14.55
CA ASP A 74 -7.28 3.44 -13.43
C ASP A 74 -6.38 4.67 -13.26
N ILE A 75 -5.28 4.75 -14.01
CA ILE A 75 -4.29 5.82 -13.91
C ILE A 75 -4.75 7.02 -14.75
N THR A 76 -5.30 8.03 -14.08
CA THR A 76 -5.57 9.34 -14.71
C THR A 76 -4.42 10.30 -14.42
N ARG A 77 -3.58 10.60 -15.43
CA ARG A 77 -2.48 11.58 -15.30
C ARG A 77 -2.79 12.85 -16.06
N HIS A 78 -2.23 13.96 -15.59
CA HIS A 78 -2.22 15.19 -16.37
C HIS A 78 -1.41 14.97 -17.67
N PRO A 79 -1.85 15.43 -18.85
CA PRO A 79 -1.15 15.20 -20.13
C PRO A 79 0.34 15.60 -20.10
N LEU A 80 0.69 16.64 -19.32
CA LEU A 80 2.09 17.03 -19.10
C LEU A 80 2.96 15.93 -18.48
N VAL A 81 2.40 15.11 -17.58
CA VAL A 81 3.13 14.02 -16.92
C VAL A 81 3.51 12.94 -17.94
N GLU A 82 2.66 12.66 -18.93
CA GLU A 82 3.00 11.73 -20.01
C GLU A 82 4.18 12.24 -20.84
N VAL A 83 4.20 13.55 -21.14
CA VAL A 83 5.32 14.19 -21.83
C VAL A 83 6.61 14.06 -21.01
N ILE A 84 6.54 14.26 -19.69
CA ILE A 84 7.68 14.12 -18.79
C ILE A 84 8.19 12.68 -18.77
N VAL A 85 7.31 11.70 -18.56
CA VAL A 85 7.68 10.26 -18.50
C VAL A 85 8.35 9.83 -19.79
N ARG A 86 7.76 10.15 -20.96
CA ARG A 86 8.34 9.82 -22.26
C ARG A 86 9.75 10.40 -22.43
N LYS A 87 9.98 11.61 -21.94
CA LYS A 87 11.31 12.25 -22.01
C LYS A 87 12.36 11.52 -21.17
N PHE A 88 11.97 10.91 -20.04
CA PHE A 88 12.88 10.08 -19.24
C PHE A 88 13.10 8.69 -19.85
N GLU A 89 12.12 8.12 -20.57
CA GLU A 89 12.27 6.84 -21.29
C GLU A 89 13.19 6.93 -22.52
N GLU A 90 13.41 8.14 -23.05
CA GLU A 90 14.33 8.41 -24.17
C GLU A 90 15.82 8.50 -23.75
N LEU A 91 16.12 8.46 -22.43
CA LEU A 91 17.49 8.43 -21.89
C LEU A 91 18.06 7.00 -21.91
#